data_AF-A0A940GF73-F1
#
_entry.id   AF-A0A940GF73-F1
#
_cell.length_a   1.000
_cell.length_b   1.000
_cell.length_c   1.000
_cell.angle_alpha   90.00
_cell.angle_beta   90.00
_cell.angle_gamma   90.00
#
_symmetry.space_group_name_H-M   'P 1'
#
loop_
_entity.id
_entity.type
_entity.pdbx_description
1 polymer ?
#
loop_
_entity_poly.entity_id
_entity_poly.type
_entity_poly.pdbx_seq_one_letter_code
_entity_poly.pdbx_strand_id
1 'polypeptide(L)'
;MPIDTNFSFHHLHTGQPGALVKGFIAGEEDYLGLLRGLAGTYPAHNPQRKWKGSGFNMIWRPNFANASGSQPHFLQLNMTNEELSFTEISGSTGIANRGLLQEDIFLGGATYLQTIADSFDNTDQHFEVGVFNRVPPTTDPAEPETVTRLGTIPHGTTINLQGTAFVTDVPQIAAASITPFGIGSPDDGQSGLVHFPEEVLANALDSRTDLARVASLDQAHLANPNLFLLDALAGQTITRTTVILLSSDSAAAGAVPDAGGGVDNIAFLKGKAAGPNAVAPKVTAIFWIEEGQDADGSALLQLQYTQRVLLDFGGLSWPHITVGTLRPA
;
A
#
# COMPACT_ATOMS: atom_id res chain seq x y z
N MET A 1 -10.82 15.43 -39.42
CA MET A 1 -10.93 16.86 -39.09
C MET A 1 -9.98 17.12 -37.94
N PRO A 2 -8.93 17.95 -38.10
CA PRO A 2 -8.09 18.32 -36.97
C PRO A 2 -8.93 19.21 -36.04
N ILE A 3 -8.92 18.91 -34.74
CA ILE A 3 -9.48 19.84 -33.75
C ILE A 3 -8.48 20.98 -33.64
N ASP A 4 -8.86 22.14 -34.16
CA ASP A 4 -8.14 23.40 -33.97
C ASP A 4 -8.55 23.94 -32.59
N THR A 5 -7.70 23.76 -31.56
CA THR A 5 -7.98 24.27 -30.21
C THR A 5 -7.37 25.66 -30.05
N ASN A 6 -7.99 26.68 -30.63
CA ASN A 6 -7.78 28.08 -30.27
C ASN A 6 -8.50 28.46 -28.97
N PHE A 7 -8.52 27.55 -27.99
CA PHE A 7 -9.13 27.77 -26.69
C PHE A 7 -8.25 28.71 -25.87
N SER A 8 -8.64 29.98 -25.73
CA SER A 8 -8.03 30.93 -24.81
C SER A 8 -8.95 31.20 -23.62
N PHE A 9 -8.51 30.82 -22.42
CA PHE A 9 -9.19 31.17 -21.17
C PHE A 9 -8.90 32.64 -20.86
N HIS A 10 -9.86 33.54 -21.11
CA HIS A 10 -9.75 34.93 -20.69
C HIS A 10 -10.10 35.06 -19.22
N HIS A 11 -9.10 35.01 -18.33
CA HIS A 11 -9.31 35.36 -16.93
C HIS A 11 -9.69 36.85 -16.81
N LEU A 12 -10.98 37.13 -16.63
CA LEU A 12 -11.47 38.41 -16.16
C LEU A 12 -11.27 38.49 -14.64
N HIS A 13 -10.02 38.53 -14.20
CA HIS A 13 -9.70 38.85 -12.81
C HIS A 13 -8.95 40.17 -12.79
N THR A 14 -9.66 41.26 -12.47
CA THR A 14 -9.09 42.56 -12.10
C THR A 14 -8.60 42.54 -10.65
N GLY A 15 -7.86 41.49 -10.28
CA GLY A 15 -7.23 41.33 -8.98
C GLY A 15 -5.72 41.48 -9.15
N GLN A 16 -5.10 42.30 -8.30
CA GLN A 16 -3.65 42.45 -8.20
C GLN A 16 -2.91 41.11 -8.28
N PRO A 17 -1.75 41.02 -8.95
CA PRO A 17 -0.95 39.80 -8.96
C PRO A 17 -0.59 39.41 -7.53
N GLY A 18 -1.25 38.37 -7.03
CA GLY A 18 -0.90 37.71 -5.78
C GLY A 18 0.56 37.31 -5.81
N ALA A 19 1.25 37.61 -4.73
CA ALA A 19 2.69 37.56 -4.60
C ALA A 19 3.32 36.27 -5.16
N LEU A 20 4.35 36.50 -5.98
CA LEU A 20 5.56 35.70 -6.21
C LEU A 20 5.56 34.30 -5.56
N VAL A 21 5.71 33.29 -6.42
CA VAL A 21 6.29 31.98 -6.09
C VAL A 21 7.52 32.22 -5.22
N LYS A 22 7.39 32.04 -3.91
CA LYS A 22 8.53 32.00 -3.00
C LYS A 22 9.19 30.65 -3.22
N GLY A 23 10.46 30.67 -3.61
CA GLY A 23 11.31 29.49 -3.48
C GLY A 23 11.35 29.05 -2.02
N PHE A 24 11.48 27.75 -1.78
CA PHE A 24 11.62 27.19 -0.43
C PHE A 24 12.73 27.94 0.33
N ILE A 25 12.35 28.55 1.45
CA ILE A 25 13.27 29.07 2.47
C ILE A 25 13.10 28.15 3.67
N ALA A 26 14.20 27.69 4.25
CA ALA A 26 14.19 26.90 5.47
C ALA A 26 13.39 27.64 6.58
N GLY A 27 12.30 27.03 7.06
CA GLY A 27 11.36 27.62 8.01
C GLY A 27 9.87 27.51 7.64
N GLU A 28 9.52 26.99 6.45
CA GLU A 28 8.14 26.59 6.14
C GLU A 28 7.71 25.36 6.95
N GLU A 29 6.43 25.32 7.29
CA GLU A 29 5.77 24.20 7.98
C GLU A 29 5.95 22.89 7.17
N ASP A 30 6.48 21.84 7.80
CA ASP A 30 6.56 20.52 7.16
C ASP A 30 5.18 19.85 7.20
N TYR A 31 4.39 20.06 6.14
CA TYR A 31 3.07 19.46 6.02
C TYR A 31 3.09 17.94 5.98
N LEU A 32 4.17 17.29 5.53
CA LEU A 32 4.26 15.82 5.45
C LEU A 32 4.50 15.16 6.81
N GLY A 33 5.12 15.86 7.76
CA GLY A 33 5.46 15.29 9.07
C GLY A 33 6.19 13.95 8.94
N LEU A 34 5.69 12.88 9.55
CA LEU A 34 6.31 11.56 9.48
C LEU A 34 6.30 10.93 8.08
N LEU A 35 5.41 11.35 7.18
CA LEU A 35 5.42 10.91 5.78
C LEU A 35 6.61 11.47 4.99
N ARG A 36 7.33 12.46 5.53
CA ARG A 36 8.55 13.05 4.95
C ARG A 36 9.58 11.99 4.60
N GLY A 37 9.67 10.91 5.37
CA GLY A 37 10.59 9.81 5.11
C GLY A 37 10.35 9.11 3.76
N LEU A 38 9.12 9.11 3.24
CA LEU A 38 8.77 8.49 1.95
C LEU A 38 9.33 9.29 0.75
N ALA A 39 9.22 10.61 0.78
CA ALA A 39 9.60 11.51 -0.31
C ALA A 39 11.00 12.15 -0.13
N GLY A 40 11.54 12.16 1.08
CA GLY A 40 12.77 12.86 1.40
C GLY A 40 12.64 14.39 1.32
N THR A 41 13.78 15.06 1.17
CA THR A 41 13.91 16.54 1.16
C THR A 41 14.59 17.09 -0.10
N TYR A 42 14.99 16.21 -1.04
CA TYR A 42 15.70 16.58 -2.24
C TYR A 42 14.90 16.22 -3.50
N PRO A 43 14.93 17.05 -4.56
CA PRO A 43 15.45 18.41 -4.57
C PRO A 43 14.63 19.32 -3.64
N ALA A 44 15.26 20.38 -3.13
CA ALA A 44 14.63 21.29 -2.16
C ALA A 44 13.35 21.95 -2.70
N HIS A 45 13.22 22.06 -4.03
CA HIS A 45 12.02 22.50 -4.71
C HIS A 45 11.47 21.30 -5.47
N ASN A 46 10.39 20.70 -4.96
CA ASN A 46 9.82 19.41 -5.38
C ASN A 46 10.53 18.16 -4.80
N PRO A 47 10.54 17.97 -3.46
CA PRO A 47 11.10 16.77 -2.85
C PRO A 47 10.51 15.49 -3.43
N GLN A 48 11.38 14.56 -3.80
CA GLN A 48 10.99 13.30 -4.41
C GLN A 48 11.98 12.19 -4.04
N ARG A 49 11.48 10.96 -3.97
CA ARG A 49 12.34 9.81 -3.73
C ARG A 49 11.81 8.60 -4.45
N LYS A 50 12.73 7.89 -5.10
CA LYS A 50 12.50 6.58 -5.67
C LYS A 50 13.08 5.53 -4.73
N TRP A 51 12.31 4.51 -4.46
CA TRP A 51 12.69 3.32 -3.74
C TRP A 51 12.70 2.16 -4.70
N LYS A 52 13.73 1.32 -4.63
CA LYS A 52 13.83 0.11 -5.43
C LYS A 52 14.22 -1.06 -4.56
N GLY A 53 13.65 -2.22 -4.83
CA GLY A 53 13.94 -3.41 -4.04
C GLY A 53 13.32 -4.66 -4.63
N SER A 54 13.25 -5.67 -3.77
CA SER A 54 12.62 -6.95 -4.08
C SER A 54 11.68 -7.36 -2.97
N GLY A 55 10.83 -8.32 -3.29
CA GLY A 55 9.78 -8.76 -2.39
C GLY A 55 9.20 -10.11 -2.77
N PHE A 56 8.05 -10.37 -2.18
CA PHE A 56 7.27 -11.56 -2.46
C PHE A 56 5.80 -11.21 -2.54
N ASN A 57 5.12 -11.81 -3.51
CA ASN A 57 3.71 -11.65 -3.73
C ASN A 57 3.01 -13.01 -3.73
N MET A 58 1.89 -13.05 -3.02
CA MET A 58 1.01 -14.19 -2.92
C MET A 58 -0.43 -13.76 -3.20
N ILE A 59 -1.11 -14.44 -4.14
CA ILE A 59 -2.55 -14.25 -4.40
C ILE A 59 -3.26 -15.57 -4.68
N TRP A 60 -4.39 -15.80 -4.00
CA TRP A 60 -5.39 -16.78 -4.42
C TRP A 60 -6.30 -16.15 -5.47
N ARG A 61 -6.42 -16.79 -6.64
CA ARG A 61 -7.24 -16.30 -7.74
C ARG A 61 -8.42 -17.24 -8.00
N PRO A 62 -9.61 -16.73 -8.38
CA PRO A 62 -10.63 -17.56 -8.99
C PRO A 62 -10.10 -18.21 -10.28
N ASN A 63 -10.45 -19.47 -10.52
CA ASN A 63 -10.04 -20.21 -11.70
C ASN A 63 -11.27 -20.71 -12.48
N PHE A 64 -11.83 -19.84 -13.32
CA PHE A 64 -13.01 -20.17 -14.10
C PHE A 64 -12.74 -21.34 -15.07
N ALA A 65 -13.62 -22.33 -15.03
CA ALA A 65 -13.55 -23.52 -15.89
C ALA A 65 -12.19 -24.23 -15.88
N ASN A 66 -11.47 -24.18 -14.75
CA ASN A 66 -10.20 -24.87 -14.57
C ASN A 66 -9.12 -24.46 -15.60
N ALA A 67 -9.10 -23.19 -16.01
CA ALA A 67 -8.17 -22.66 -17.00
C ALA A 67 -6.70 -22.70 -16.52
N SER A 68 -6.45 -22.63 -15.22
CA SER A 68 -5.14 -22.69 -14.57
C SER A 68 -5.07 -23.89 -13.61
N GLY A 69 -5.27 -25.10 -14.13
CA GLY A 69 -5.23 -26.33 -13.32
C GLY A 69 -6.59 -26.78 -12.80
N SER A 70 -6.59 -27.88 -12.03
CA SER A 70 -7.78 -28.70 -11.76
C SER A 70 -8.76 -28.16 -10.71
N GLN A 71 -8.41 -27.11 -9.97
CA GLN A 71 -9.21 -26.52 -8.90
C GLN A 71 -9.92 -25.25 -9.33
N PRO A 72 -11.06 -24.87 -8.71
CA PRO A 72 -11.77 -23.61 -9.00
C PRO A 72 -11.05 -22.36 -8.46
N HIS A 73 -9.86 -22.54 -7.89
CA HIS A 73 -8.96 -21.51 -7.41
C HIS A 73 -7.53 -21.83 -7.85
N PHE A 74 -6.65 -20.83 -7.80
CA PHE A 74 -5.24 -20.98 -8.12
C PHE A 74 -4.38 -20.19 -7.14
N LEU A 75 -3.35 -20.83 -6.60
CA LEU A 75 -2.37 -20.20 -5.72
C LEU A 75 -1.21 -19.61 -6.54
N GLN A 76 -1.25 -18.31 -6.83
CA GLN A 76 -0.19 -17.63 -7.57
C GLN A 76 0.87 -17.07 -6.61
N LEU A 77 2.10 -17.52 -6.81
CA LEU A 77 3.30 -17.12 -6.09
C LEU A 77 4.25 -16.40 -7.04
N ASN A 78 4.83 -15.27 -6.62
CA ASN A 78 5.86 -14.56 -7.38
C ASN A 78 6.92 -13.99 -6.44
N MET A 79 8.19 -14.16 -6.78
CA MET A 79 9.24 -13.25 -6.30
C MET A 79 9.13 -11.97 -7.11
N THR A 80 9.30 -10.81 -6.48
CA THR A 80 9.03 -9.52 -7.13
C THR A 80 10.24 -8.60 -7.13
N ASN A 81 10.37 -7.83 -8.20
CA ASN A 81 11.20 -6.62 -8.26
C ASN A 81 10.26 -5.42 -8.29
N GLU A 82 10.54 -4.42 -7.47
CA GLU A 82 9.60 -3.32 -7.24
C GLU A 82 10.28 -1.95 -7.28
N GLU A 83 9.54 -0.96 -7.79
CA GLU A 83 9.84 0.45 -7.65
C GLU A 83 8.65 1.19 -7.01
N LEU A 84 8.94 2.05 -6.03
CA LEU A 84 8.01 3.00 -5.42
C LEU A 84 8.57 4.41 -5.55
N SER A 85 7.91 5.27 -6.31
CA SER A 85 8.33 6.66 -6.51
C SER A 85 7.37 7.61 -5.81
N PHE A 86 7.89 8.49 -4.96
CA PHE A 86 7.14 9.51 -4.24
C PHE A 86 7.52 10.91 -4.70
N THR A 87 6.54 11.82 -4.78
CA THR A 87 6.77 13.25 -5.00
C THR A 87 5.88 14.06 -4.08
N GLU A 88 6.47 14.99 -3.32
CA GLU A 88 5.69 15.89 -2.48
C GLU A 88 4.82 16.83 -3.34
N ILE A 89 3.57 16.96 -2.94
CA ILE A 89 2.56 17.81 -3.57
C ILE A 89 1.88 18.77 -2.59
N SER A 90 2.41 18.92 -1.37
CA SER A 90 1.87 19.82 -0.35
C SER A 90 1.86 21.29 -0.82
N GLY A 91 2.90 21.70 -1.54
CA GLY A 91 3.15 23.13 -1.82
C GLY A 91 3.46 23.93 -0.55
N SER A 92 3.57 25.25 -0.67
CA SER A 92 3.88 26.14 0.47
C SER A 92 2.70 26.40 1.42
N THR A 93 1.48 26.04 1.00
CA THR A 93 0.25 26.30 1.76
C THR A 93 -0.44 25.02 2.24
N GLY A 94 0.14 23.85 1.97
CA GLY A 94 -0.58 22.59 2.10
C GLY A 94 -1.73 22.45 1.09
N ILE A 95 -2.34 21.27 1.09
CA ILE A 95 -3.49 20.94 0.26
C ILE A 95 -4.75 21.35 1.02
N ALA A 96 -5.42 22.42 0.58
CA ALA A 96 -6.58 22.96 1.27
C ALA A 96 -7.83 22.06 1.15
N ASN A 97 -8.45 21.76 2.29
CA ASN A 97 -9.78 21.15 2.41
C ASN A 97 -10.72 22.09 3.16
N ARG A 98 -11.94 22.28 2.62
CA ARG A 98 -12.87 23.29 3.13
C ARG A 98 -13.79 22.74 4.20
N GLY A 99 -13.85 23.44 5.32
CA GLY A 99 -14.68 23.07 6.46
C GLY A 99 -16.08 23.68 6.38
N LEU A 100 -17.09 22.93 6.79
CA LEU A 100 -18.44 23.45 7.06
C LEU A 100 -18.70 23.58 8.57
N LEU A 101 -18.32 22.54 9.33
CA LEU A 101 -18.54 22.43 10.77
C LEU A 101 -17.29 22.76 11.60
N GLN A 102 -16.17 23.01 10.94
CA GLN A 102 -14.90 23.45 11.50
C GLN A 102 -14.22 24.41 10.52
N GLU A 103 -13.09 25.00 10.92
CA GLU A 103 -12.24 25.79 10.02
C GLU A 103 -11.65 24.93 8.90
N ASP A 104 -11.16 25.59 7.84
CA ASP A 104 -10.42 24.91 6.77
C ASP A 104 -9.18 24.21 7.34
N ILE A 105 -8.88 23.04 6.79
CA ILE A 105 -7.66 22.29 7.14
C ILE A 105 -6.74 22.19 5.92
N PHE A 106 -5.44 22.03 6.18
CA PHE A 106 -4.41 21.99 5.14
C PHE A 106 -3.60 20.71 5.31
N LEU A 107 -3.68 19.83 4.31
CA LEU A 107 -3.09 18.51 4.35
C LEU A 107 -1.66 18.55 3.80
N GLY A 108 -0.80 17.67 4.31
CA GLY A 108 0.40 17.25 3.59
C GLY A 108 0.05 16.21 2.55
N GLY A 109 0.75 16.19 1.42
CA GLY A 109 0.53 15.19 0.39
C GLY A 109 1.80 14.75 -0.32
N ALA A 110 1.94 13.45 -0.56
CA ALA A 110 2.92 12.89 -1.46
C ALA A 110 2.22 11.97 -2.45
N THR A 111 2.34 12.24 -3.75
CA THR A 111 1.92 11.27 -4.77
C THR A 111 2.82 10.06 -4.69
N TYR A 112 2.30 8.90 -5.09
CA TYR A 112 3.13 7.72 -5.31
C TYR A 112 2.76 7.00 -6.61
N LEU A 113 3.77 6.35 -7.18
CA LEU A 113 3.65 5.37 -8.25
C LEU A 113 4.38 4.10 -7.81
N GLN A 114 3.68 2.98 -7.83
CA GLN A 114 4.21 1.64 -7.58
C GLN A 114 4.20 0.84 -8.89
N THR A 115 5.32 0.19 -9.19
CA THR A 115 5.40 -0.80 -10.26
C THR A 115 6.06 -2.07 -9.74
N ILE A 116 5.48 -3.23 -10.07
CA ILE A 116 5.97 -4.53 -9.64
C ILE A 116 6.10 -5.43 -10.86
N ALA A 117 7.25 -6.07 -11.01
CA ALA A 117 7.52 -7.09 -12.02
C ALA A 117 7.86 -8.44 -11.36
N ASP A 118 7.57 -9.54 -12.05
CA ASP A 118 8.00 -10.89 -11.64
C ASP A 118 9.52 -10.99 -11.80
N SER A 119 10.24 -11.36 -10.73
CA SER A 119 11.70 -11.49 -10.76
C SER A 119 12.20 -12.61 -11.67
N PHE A 120 11.36 -13.58 -12.01
CA PHE A 120 11.73 -14.71 -12.86
C PHE A 120 11.85 -14.33 -14.33
N ASP A 121 10.90 -13.56 -14.87
CA ASP A 121 10.83 -13.24 -16.31
C ASP A 121 10.62 -11.75 -16.63
N ASN A 122 10.62 -10.88 -15.62
CA ASN A 122 10.39 -9.43 -15.72
C ASN A 122 9.04 -9.04 -16.35
N THR A 123 8.05 -9.94 -16.32
CA THR A 123 6.69 -9.57 -16.73
C THR A 123 6.06 -8.63 -15.72
N ASP A 124 5.37 -7.59 -16.20
CA ASP A 124 4.66 -6.63 -15.36
C ASP A 124 3.53 -7.35 -14.59
N GLN A 125 3.56 -7.24 -13.26
CA GLN A 125 2.57 -7.86 -12.36
C GLN A 125 1.60 -6.84 -11.78
N HIS A 126 2.09 -5.65 -11.46
CA HIS A 126 1.29 -4.63 -10.80
C HIS A 126 1.71 -3.22 -11.18
N PHE A 127 0.72 -2.34 -11.20
CA PHE A 127 0.87 -0.90 -11.36
C PHE A 127 -0.13 -0.26 -10.40
N GLU A 128 0.26 0.73 -9.63
CA GLU A 128 -0.66 1.47 -8.76
C GLU A 128 -0.22 2.93 -8.65
N VAL A 129 -1.18 3.85 -8.69
CA VAL A 129 -0.92 5.28 -8.49
C VAL A 129 -1.85 5.83 -7.42
N GLY A 130 -1.36 6.81 -6.66
CA GLY A 130 -2.14 7.37 -5.57
C GLY A 130 -1.48 8.53 -4.85
N VAL A 131 -2.02 8.84 -3.67
CA VAL A 131 -1.55 9.89 -2.78
C VAL A 131 -1.53 9.37 -1.35
N PHE A 132 -0.44 9.62 -0.64
CA PHE A 132 -0.42 9.61 0.82
C PHE A 132 -0.69 11.00 1.33
N ASN A 133 -1.57 11.15 2.32
CA ASN A 133 -1.81 12.42 2.98
C ASN A 133 -1.53 12.35 4.47
N ARG A 134 -1.00 13.44 5.02
CA ARG A 134 -1.05 13.73 6.44
C ARG A 134 -2.23 14.68 6.66
N VAL A 135 -3.17 14.27 7.50
CA VAL A 135 -4.36 15.03 7.85
C VAL A 135 -4.13 15.60 9.25
N PRO A 136 -4.13 16.94 9.43
CA PRO A 136 -4.01 17.53 10.76
C PRO A 136 -5.20 17.14 11.64
N PRO A 137 -5.09 17.26 12.99
CA PRO A 137 -6.21 17.01 13.88
C PRO A 137 -7.45 17.82 13.48
N THR A 138 -8.62 17.20 13.61
CA THR A 138 -9.91 17.82 13.29
C THR A 138 -10.76 17.96 14.54
N THR A 139 -11.71 18.89 14.51
CA THR A 139 -12.67 19.14 15.59
C THR A 139 -14.07 18.63 15.25
N ASP A 140 -14.41 18.54 13.95
CA ASP A 140 -15.66 17.96 13.46
C ASP A 140 -15.43 17.24 12.11
N PRO A 141 -15.39 15.88 12.08
CA PRO A 141 -15.38 15.01 13.25
C PRO A 141 -14.14 15.25 14.13
N ALA A 142 -14.22 14.96 15.43
CA ALA A 142 -13.09 15.09 16.33
C ALA A 142 -12.14 13.90 16.15
N GLU A 143 -11.04 14.10 15.44
CA GLU A 143 -10.04 13.07 15.17
C GLU A 143 -8.64 13.60 15.49
N PRO A 144 -7.71 12.74 15.93
CA PRO A 144 -6.31 13.13 16.07
C PRO A 144 -5.70 13.36 14.69
N GLU A 145 -4.41 13.68 14.66
CA GLU A 145 -3.65 13.62 13.42
C GLU A 145 -3.70 12.21 12.83
N THR A 146 -4.00 12.12 11.55
CA THR A 146 -4.10 10.84 10.83
C THR A 146 -3.30 10.87 9.54
N VAL A 147 -3.12 9.71 8.95
CA VAL A 147 -2.54 9.53 7.62
C VAL A 147 -3.50 8.75 6.75
N THR A 148 -3.50 9.04 5.45
CA THR A 148 -4.28 8.29 4.48
C THR A 148 -3.41 7.81 3.31
N ARG A 149 -3.85 6.75 2.65
CA ARG A 149 -3.35 6.28 1.35
C ARG A 149 -4.54 6.08 0.43
N LEU A 150 -4.63 6.94 -0.57
CA LEU A 150 -5.61 6.87 -1.65
C LEU A 150 -4.95 6.20 -2.85
N GLY A 151 -5.53 5.13 -3.39
CA GLY A 151 -4.91 4.36 -4.48
C GLY A 151 -5.89 3.91 -5.56
N THR A 152 -5.42 3.84 -6.81
CA THR A 152 -6.15 3.27 -7.95
C THR A 152 -5.40 2.10 -8.54
N ILE A 153 -6.07 0.93 -8.58
CA ILE A 153 -5.50 -0.35 -8.95
C ILE A 153 -6.12 -0.78 -10.31
N PRO A 154 -5.31 -1.11 -11.33
CA PRO A 154 -5.75 -1.40 -12.70
C PRO A 154 -6.63 -2.65 -12.81
N HIS A 155 -6.68 -3.46 -11.75
CA HIS A 155 -7.59 -4.60 -11.61
C HIS A 155 -9.05 -4.19 -11.35
N GLY A 156 -9.34 -2.89 -11.33
CA GLY A 156 -10.70 -2.34 -11.18
C GLY A 156 -11.09 -2.07 -9.73
N THR A 157 -10.13 -1.67 -8.89
CA THR A 157 -10.35 -1.36 -7.48
C THR A 157 -9.73 -0.01 -7.13
N THR A 158 -10.38 0.76 -6.27
CA THR A 158 -9.80 1.96 -5.63
C THR A 158 -9.88 1.82 -4.13
N ILE A 159 -8.86 2.31 -3.43
CA ILE A 159 -8.74 2.22 -1.97
C ILE A 159 -8.66 3.60 -1.33
N ASN A 160 -9.27 3.73 -0.17
CA ASN A 160 -9.01 4.79 0.80
C ASN A 160 -8.63 4.12 2.12
N LEU A 161 -7.32 4.02 2.38
CA LEU A 161 -6.82 3.53 3.66
C LEU A 161 -6.55 4.71 4.57
N GLN A 162 -6.87 4.56 5.84
CA GLN A 162 -6.61 5.57 6.86
C GLN A 162 -5.93 4.93 8.07
N GLY A 163 -5.25 5.76 8.86
CA GLY A 163 -4.54 5.28 10.04
C GLY A 163 -3.68 6.35 10.68
N THR A 164 -2.59 5.90 11.31
CA THR A 164 -1.67 6.75 12.08
C THR A 164 -0.23 6.51 11.71
N ALA A 165 0.63 7.50 11.93
CA ALA A 165 2.07 7.35 11.86
C ALA A 165 2.72 7.66 13.21
N PHE A 166 3.76 6.91 13.59
CA PHE A 166 4.51 7.09 14.83
C PHE A 166 5.95 6.57 14.70
N VAL A 167 6.76 6.73 15.76
CA VAL A 167 8.17 6.35 15.79
C VAL A 167 8.42 5.31 16.88
N THR A 168 9.27 4.33 16.59
CA THR A 168 9.79 3.30 17.51
C THR A 168 11.27 3.07 17.21
N ASP A 169 12.01 2.46 18.14
CA ASP A 169 13.43 2.15 17.95
C ASP A 169 13.65 0.97 16.98
N VAL A 170 12.70 0.03 16.93
CA VAL A 170 12.74 -1.17 16.08
C VAL A 170 11.37 -1.46 15.47
N PRO A 171 11.31 -2.06 14.26
CA PRO A 171 10.07 -2.49 13.63
C PRO A 171 9.45 -3.66 14.40
N GLN A 172 8.13 -3.64 14.57
CA GLN A 172 7.35 -4.78 15.06
C GLN A 172 6.62 -5.39 13.87
N ILE A 173 7.04 -6.58 13.45
CA ILE A 173 6.50 -7.26 12.27
C ILE A 173 5.80 -8.55 12.72
N ALA A 174 4.47 -8.50 12.79
CA ALA A 174 3.65 -9.66 13.12
C ALA A 174 3.61 -10.67 11.96
N ALA A 175 3.25 -11.93 12.25
CA ALA A 175 3.06 -12.93 11.21
C ALA A 175 1.87 -12.57 10.30
N ALA A 176 2.02 -12.82 8.99
CA ALA A 176 0.95 -12.67 8.00
C ALA A 176 0.51 -14.05 7.51
N SER A 177 -0.71 -14.48 7.84
CA SER A 177 -1.24 -15.77 7.41
C SER A 177 -1.78 -15.71 5.98
N ILE A 178 -1.45 -16.72 5.17
CA ILE A 178 -1.99 -16.91 3.81
C ILE A 178 -3.30 -17.71 3.79
N THR A 179 -3.71 -18.27 4.93
CA THR A 179 -4.80 -19.25 5.01
C THR A 179 -6.17 -18.59 4.82
N PRO A 180 -6.98 -19.04 3.86
CA PRO A 180 -8.35 -18.58 3.68
C PRO A 180 -9.25 -18.85 4.87
N PHE A 181 -10.34 -18.11 4.98
CA PHE A 181 -11.34 -18.30 6.05
C PHE A 181 -12.75 -17.99 5.56
N GLY A 182 -13.77 -18.48 6.26
CA GLY A 182 -15.16 -18.25 5.86
C GLY A 182 -15.54 -16.77 5.92
N ILE A 183 -16.21 -16.26 4.88
CA ILE A 183 -16.72 -14.88 4.85
C ILE A 183 -17.58 -14.61 6.10
N GLY A 184 -17.30 -13.50 6.77
CA GLY A 184 -17.98 -13.09 8.02
C GLY A 184 -17.36 -13.68 9.30
N SER A 185 -16.36 -14.57 9.19
CA SER A 185 -15.55 -14.96 10.36
C SER A 185 -14.64 -13.82 10.79
N PRO A 186 -14.26 -13.74 12.08
CA PRO A 186 -13.24 -12.80 12.53
C PRO A 186 -11.92 -13.01 11.79
N ASP A 187 -11.31 -11.92 11.36
CA ASP A 187 -9.96 -11.93 10.79
C ASP A 187 -8.91 -11.91 11.91
N ASP A 188 -8.83 -13.01 12.67
CA ASP A 188 -7.98 -13.18 13.86
C ASP A 188 -6.86 -14.22 13.66
N GLY A 189 -6.76 -14.79 12.45
CA GLY A 189 -5.80 -15.83 12.12
C GLY A 189 -6.05 -17.18 12.79
N GLN A 190 -7.23 -17.43 13.35
CA GLN A 190 -7.56 -18.65 14.10
C GLN A 190 -8.97 -19.17 13.80
N SER A 191 -9.94 -18.27 13.63
CA SER A 191 -11.36 -18.56 13.48
C SER A 191 -11.72 -18.83 12.02
N GLY A 192 -12.49 -19.90 11.78
CA GLY A 192 -13.08 -20.18 10.47
C GLY A 192 -12.08 -20.47 9.35
N LEU A 193 -10.83 -20.83 9.69
CA LEU A 193 -9.77 -21.15 8.73
C LEU A 193 -10.14 -22.36 7.85
N VAL A 194 -9.75 -22.30 6.58
CA VAL A 194 -9.92 -23.36 5.59
C VAL A 194 -8.58 -23.59 4.91
N HIS A 195 -7.99 -24.75 5.16
CA HIS A 195 -6.70 -25.11 4.57
C HIS A 195 -6.84 -25.83 3.23
N PHE A 196 -5.94 -25.52 2.31
CA PHE A 196 -5.86 -26.05 0.96
C PHE A 196 -4.51 -26.75 0.70
N PRO A 197 -4.48 -27.85 -0.09
CA PRO A 197 -3.24 -28.55 -0.42
C PRO A 197 -2.14 -27.68 -1.05
N GLU A 198 -2.52 -26.59 -1.72
CA GLU A 198 -1.65 -25.63 -2.38
C GLU A 198 -0.76 -24.88 -1.38
N GLU A 199 -1.16 -24.75 -0.12
CA GLU A 199 -0.35 -24.15 0.95
C GLU A 199 0.90 -24.99 1.26
N VAL A 200 0.96 -26.26 0.85
CA VAL A 200 2.07 -27.18 1.15
C VAL A 200 2.94 -27.37 -0.09
N LEU A 201 4.15 -26.82 -0.08
CA LEU A 201 5.07 -26.82 -1.22
C LEU A 201 5.44 -28.24 -1.70
N ALA A 202 5.51 -29.20 -0.77
CA ALA A 202 5.83 -30.59 -1.10
C ALA A 202 4.75 -31.30 -1.94
N ASN A 203 3.52 -30.79 -1.96
CA ASN A 203 2.45 -31.35 -2.79
C ASN A 203 2.65 -30.94 -4.25
N ALA A 204 2.76 -31.92 -5.15
CA ALA A 204 2.76 -31.67 -6.59
C ALA A 204 1.32 -31.42 -7.07
N LEU A 205 1.03 -30.20 -7.53
CA LEU A 205 -0.31 -29.74 -7.91
C LEU A 205 -0.23 -28.89 -9.19
N ASP A 206 -1.31 -28.86 -9.96
CA ASP A 206 -1.46 -27.99 -11.15
C ASP A 206 -2.19 -26.67 -10.85
N SER A 207 -2.70 -26.51 -9.64
CA SER A 207 -3.44 -25.36 -9.12
C SER A 207 -2.56 -24.33 -8.36
N ARG A 208 -1.25 -24.37 -8.55
CA ARG A 208 -0.28 -23.43 -7.97
C ARG A 208 0.79 -23.04 -8.99
N THR A 209 1.42 -21.87 -8.81
CA THR A 209 2.61 -21.49 -9.58
C THR A 209 3.64 -22.62 -9.59
N ASP A 210 4.23 -22.88 -10.77
CA ASP A 210 5.38 -23.78 -10.91
C ASP A 210 6.52 -23.32 -9.99
N LEU A 211 6.93 -24.21 -9.08
CA LEU A 211 7.95 -23.90 -8.08
C LEU A 211 9.32 -23.58 -8.68
N ALA A 212 9.58 -23.96 -9.94
CA ALA A 212 10.78 -23.50 -10.66
C ALA A 212 10.85 -21.97 -10.79
N ARG A 213 9.70 -21.27 -10.80
CA ARG A 213 9.62 -19.80 -10.85
C ARG A 213 9.91 -19.12 -9.50
N VAL A 214 9.83 -19.87 -8.41
CA VAL A 214 10.01 -19.39 -7.03
C VAL A 214 10.96 -20.31 -6.27
N ALA A 215 12.06 -20.72 -6.91
CA ALA A 215 12.95 -21.76 -6.39
C ALA A 215 13.57 -21.47 -5.01
N SER A 216 13.62 -20.20 -4.59
CA SER A 216 14.08 -19.78 -3.26
C SER A 216 12.99 -19.78 -2.18
N LEU A 217 11.72 -20.01 -2.53
CA LEU A 217 10.62 -20.04 -1.57
C LEU A 217 10.64 -21.33 -0.77
N ASP A 218 10.67 -21.21 0.56
CA ASP A 218 10.46 -22.32 1.47
C ASP A 218 9.06 -22.29 2.12
N GLN A 219 8.75 -23.37 2.84
CA GLN A 219 7.43 -23.56 3.46
C GLN A 219 7.12 -22.53 4.56
N ALA A 220 8.14 -22.08 5.31
CA ALA A 220 7.95 -21.13 6.39
C ALA A 220 7.62 -19.75 5.81
N HIS A 221 8.34 -19.34 4.77
CA HIS A 221 8.12 -18.11 4.03
C HIS A 221 6.77 -18.08 3.30
N LEU A 222 6.31 -19.21 2.77
CA LEU A 222 4.96 -19.30 2.23
C LEU A 222 3.90 -19.14 3.33
N ALA A 223 4.05 -19.83 4.45
CA ALA A 223 3.09 -19.75 5.56
C ALA A 223 3.06 -18.37 6.23
N ASN A 224 4.19 -17.66 6.22
CA ASN A 224 4.32 -16.32 6.76
C ASN A 224 5.24 -15.46 5.86
N PRO A 225 4.69 -14.75 4.86
CA PRO A 225 5.46 -13.88 3.98
C PRO A 225 6.25 -12.78 4.71
N ASN A 226 5.81 -12.36 5.90
CA ASN A 226 6.53 -11.35 6.66
C ASN A 226 7.90 -11.84 7.17
N LEU A 227 8.23 -13.14 7.07
CA LEU A 227 9.58 -13.64 7.31
C LEU A 227 10.60 -13.02 6.34
N PHE A 228 10.23 -12.71 5.08
CA PHE A 228 11.14 -12.03 4.15
C PHE A 228 11.58 -10.66 4.66
N LEU A 229 10.70 -9.96 5.40
CA LEU A 229 11.02 -8.67 6.00
C LEU A 229 11.97 -8.84 7.18
N LEU A 230 11.72 -9.83 8.04
CA LEU A 230 12.57 -10.15 9.19
C LEU A 230 13.97 -10.61 8.77
N ASP A 231 14.07 -11.42 7.71
CA ASP A 231 15.33 -11.87 7.15
C ASP A 231 16.16 -10.70 6.62
N ALA A 232 15.52 -9.72 5.99
CA ALA A 232 16.20 -8.52 5.51
C ALA A 232 16.73 -7.62 6.64
N LEU A 233 16.20 -7.72 7.85
CA LEU A 233 16.73 -7.01 9.02
C LEU A 233 17.94 -7.71 9.65
N ALA A 234 18.21 -8.97 9.30
CA ALA A 234 19.30 -9.73 9.88
C ALA A 234 20.66 -9.06 9.58
N GLY A 235 21.43 -8.80 10.64
CA GLY A 235 22.74 -8.14 10.55
C GLY A 235 22.71 -6.62 10.47
N GLN A 236 21.52 -6.00 10.36
CA GLN A 236 21.35 -4.55 10.45
C GLN A 236 21.18 -4.11 11.91
N THR A 237 21.63 -2.90 12.23
CA THR A 237 21.34 -2.23 13.51
C THR A 237 20.36 -1.10 13.25
N ILE A 238 19.08 -1.34 13.49
CA ILE A 238 18.04 -0.31 13.39
C ILE A 238 18.09 0.56 14.65
N THR A 239 18.12 1.88 14.47
CA THR A 239 18.11 2.85 15.57
C THR A 239 16.84 3.69 15.60
N ARG A 240 16.08 3.70 14.50
CA ARG A 240 14.85 4.46 14.38
C ARG A 240 13.97 3.88 13.29
N THR A 241 12.68 3.75 13.56
CA THR A 241 11.67 3.31 12.60
C THR A 241 10.47 4.24 12.66
N THR A 242 10.14 4.89 11.53
CA THR A 242 8.80 5.49 11.35
C THR A 242 7.86 4.40 10.87
N VAL A 243 6.75 4.20 11.59
CA VAL A 243 5.70 3.25 11.25
C VAL A 243 4.50 4.01 10.71
N ILE A 244 3.93 3.54 9.60
CA ILE A 244 2.69 4.05 9.01
C ILE A 244 1.71 2.88 8.97
N LEU A 245 0.71 2.91 9.85
CA LEU A 245 -0.35 1.90 9.91
C LEU A 245 -1.55 2.37 9.09
N LEU A 246 -2.12 1.51 8.24
CA LEU A 246 -3.20 1.87 7.34
C LEU A 246 -4.23 0.73 7.23
N SER A 247 -5.51 1.09 7.23
CA SER A 247 -6.65 0.19 7.07
C SER A 247 -7.75 0.85 6.26
N SER A 248 -8.42 0.09 5.39
CA SER A 248 -9.67 0.53 4.76
C SER A 248 -10.89 0.40 5.68
N ASP A 249 -10.73 -0.28 6.81
CA ASP A 249 -11.80 -0.63 7.74
C ASP A 249 -11.76 0.30 8.95
N SER A 250 -12.58 1.35 8.90
CA SER A 250 -12.80 2.32 9.97
C SER A 250 -13.75 1.81 11.06
N ALA A 251 -14.44 0.71 10.81
CA ALA A 251 -15.32 0.07 11.80
C ALA A 251 -14.57 -0.92 12.71
N ALA A 252 -13.29 -1.18 12.43
CA ALA A 252 -12.45 -2.02 13.28
C ALA A 252 -12.30 -1.43 14.68
N ALA A 253 -12.26 -2.30 15.70
CA ALA A 253 -12.08 -1.86 17.08
C ALA A 253 -10.75 -1.11 17.24
N GLY A 254 -10.81 0.15 17.71
CA GLY A 254 -9.65 1.00 17.86
C GLY A 254 -9.12 1.61 16.56
N ALA A 255 -9.90 1.60 15.48
CA ALA A 255 -9.58 2.35 14.27
C ALA A 255 -9.42 3.85 14.57
N VAL A 256 -8.43 4.46 13.93
CA VAL A 256 -8.16 5.90 14.02
C VAL A 256 -7.79 6.36 12.60
N PRO A 257 -8.59 7.21 11.94
CA PRO A 257 -9.91 7.69 12.37
C PRO A 257 -10.94 6.55 12.41
N ASP A 258 -12.04 6.74 13.15
CA ASP A 258 -13.14 5.76 13.24
C ASP A 258 -14.26 6.01 12.21
N ALA A 259 -14.03 6.96 11.29
CA ALA A 259 -14.91 7.29 10.18
C ALA A 259 -14.16 7.38 8.84
N GLY A 260 -14.90 7.16 7.73
CA GLY A 260 -14.36 7.23 6.37
C GLY A 260 -13.70 5.92 5.90
N GLY A 261 -12.81 6.02 4.92
CA GLY A 261 -12.09 4.87 4.37
C GLY A 261 -12.93 4.02 3.41
N GLY A 262 -12.35 2.92 2.93
CA GLY A 262 -13.07 1.88 2.20
C GLY A 262 -12.35 1.35 0.96
N VAL A 263 -13.02 0.42 0.29
CA VAL A 263 -12.57 -0.22 -0.95
C VAL A 263 -13.73 -0.24 -1.93
N ASP A 264 -13.55 0.39 -3.09
CA ASP A 264 -14.54 0.39 -4.16
C ASP A 264 -14.09 -0.51 -5.31
N ASN A 265 -15.04 -1.30 -5.81
CA ASN A 265 -14.79 -2.37 -6.78
C ASN A 265 -15.68 -2.16 -8.01
N ILE A 266 -15.16 -2.41 -9.21
CA ILE A 266 -15.97 -2.43 -10.43
C ILE A 266 -17.00 -3.58 -10.41
N ALA A 267 -18.01 -3.47 -11.27
CA ALA A 267 -19.12 -4.43 -11.36
C ALA A 267 -18.66 -5.88 -11.63
N PHE A 268 -17.56 -6.07 -12.37
CA PHE A 268 -17.00 -7.41 -12.60
C PHE A 268 -16.59 -8.08 -11.29
N LEU A 269 -15.86 -7.37 -10.42
CA LEU A 269 -15.41 -7.89 -9.13
C LEU A 269 -16.57 -8.05 -8.16
N LYS A 270 -17.41 -7.00 -8.02
CA LYS A 270 -18.54 -6.96 -7.08
C LYS A 270 -19.61 -8.00 -7.40
N GLY A 271 -19.82 -8.30 -8.68
CA GLY A 271 -20.86 -9.20 -9.13
C GLY A 271 -22.28 -8.67 -8.92
N LYS A 272 -23.26 -9.57 -9.03
CA LYS A 272 -24.70 -9.31 -8.82
C LYS A 272 -25.30 -10.45 -7.98
N ALA A 273 -26.54 -10.86 -8.26
CA ALA A 273 -27.25 -11.91 -7.52
C ALA A 273 -26.52 -13.27 -7.46
N ALA A 274 -25.66 -13.57 -8.43
CA ALA A 274 -24.86 -14.81 -8.46
C ALA A 274 -23.61 -14.75 -7.55
N GLY A 275 -23.36 -13.62 -6.88
CA GLY A 275 -22.17 -13.39 -6.07
C GLY A 275 -21.05 -12.68 -6.82
N PRO A 276 -19.97 -12.29 -6.09
CA PRO A 276 -18.80 -11.64 -6.64
C PRO A 276 -17.91 -12.61 -7.43
N ASN A 277 -17.16 -12.09 -8.42
CA ASN A 277 -16.07 -12.87 -9.03
C ASN A 277 -14.83 -12.88 -8.13
N ALA A 278 -14.52 -11.76 -7.49
CA ALA A 278 -13.44 -11.59 -6.50
C ALA A 278 -13.52 -10.16 -5.92
N VAL A 279 -14.48 -9.90 -5.03
CA VAL A 279 -14.62 -8.55 -4.44
C VAL A 279 -13.54 -8.34 -3.39
N ALA A 280 -12.89 -7.18 -3.36
CA ALA A 280 -11.99 -6.82 -2.27
C ALA A 280 -12.75 -6.06 -1.19
N PRO A 281 -13.09 -6.67 -0.03
CA PRO A 281 -13.80 -5.95 1.04
C PRO A 281 -12.88 -5.14 1.95
N LYS A 282 -11.60 -5.53 2.07
CA LYS A 282 -10.69 -4.98 3.07
C LYS A 282 -9.25 -4.99 2.59
N VAL A 283 -8.55 -3.90 2.87
CA VAL A 283 -7.12 -3.75 2.64
C VAL A 283 -6.48 -3.17 3.89
N THR A 284 -5.35 -3.73 4.30
CA THR A 284 -4.51 -3.22 5.37
C THR A 284 -3.06 -3.14 4.88
N ALA A 285 -2.33 -2.11 5.30
CA ALA A 285 -0.91 -1.99 5.00
C ALA A 285 -0.15 -1.42 6.20
N ILE A 286 1.09 -1.85 6.34
CA ILE A 286 2.05 -1.23 7.26
C ILE A 286 3.31 -0.92 6.47
N PHE A 287 3.80 0.31 6.61
CA PHE A 287 5.11 0.72 6.11
C PHE A 287 6.05 1.01 7.28
N TRP A 288 7.30 0.61 7.14
CA TRP A 288 8.39 0.89 8.06
C TRP A 288 9.49 1.63 7.30
N ILE A 289 9.76 2.87 7.67
CA ILE A 289 10.92 3.63 7.19
C ILE A 289 11.98 3.53 8.27
N GLU A 290 13.06 2.83 7.96
CA GLU A 290 14.05 2.36 8.92
C GLU A 290 15.39 3.04 8.69
N GLU A 291 15.97 3.55 9.77
CA GLU A 291 17.26 4.21 9.81
C GLU A 291 18.19 3.49 10.78
N GLY A 292 19.49 3.48 10.48
CA GLY A 292 20.45 2.75 11.30
C GLY A 292 21.80 2.52 10.64
N GLN A 293 22.36 1.35 10.87
CA GLN A 293 23.59 0.87 10.21
C GLN A 293 23.36 -0.48 9.55
N ASP A 294 23.91 -0.65 8.34
CA ASP A 294 23.94 -1.95 7.66
C ASP A 294 25.04 -2.85 8.24
N ALA A 295 25.10 -4.11 7.82
CA ALA A 295 26.03 -5.11 8.35
C ALA A 295 27.51 -4.73 8.16
N ASP A 296 27.82 -3.89 7.17
CA ASP A 296 29.16 -3.34 6.91
C ASP A 296 29.47 -2.04 7.67
N GLY A 297 28.54 -1.57 8.50
CA GLY A 297 28.64 -0.33 9.27
C GLY A 297 28.27 0.95 8.50
N SER A 298 27.86 0.84 7.23
CA SER A 298 27.38 1.99 6.45
C SER A 298 26.02 2.48 6.95
N ALA A 299 25.69 3.74 6.64
CA ALA A 299 24.41 4.32 7.03
C ALA A 299 23.25 3.62 6.30
N LEU A 300 22.25 3.19 7.07
CA LEU A 300 21.07 2.50 6.59
C LEU A 300 19.91 3.48 6.40
N LEU A 301 19.26 3.41 5.25
CA LEU A 301 17.91 3.90 5.04
C LEU A 301 17.15 2.87 4.21
N GLN A 302 16.06 2.34 4.77
CA GLN A 302 15.28 1.25 4.19
C GLN A 302 13.78 1.54 4.29
N LEU A 303 13.02 1.08 3.30
CA LEU A 303 11.57 1.07 3.32
C LEU A 303 11.11 -0.38 3.23
N GLN A 304 10.51 -0.89 4.29
CA GLN A 304 9.78 -2.15 4.27
C GLN A 304 8.28 -1.90 4.25
N TYR A 305 7.52 -2.81 3.64
CA TYR A 305 6.07 -2.81 3.79
C TYR A 305 5.50 -4.22 3.75
N THR A 306 4.35 -4.38 4.40
CA THR A 306 3.45 -5.51 4.21
C THR A 306 2.07 -4.97 3.86
N GLN A 307 1.46 -5.54 2.84
CA GLN A 307 0.10 -5.25 2.43
C GLN A 307 -0.69 -6.55 2.39
N ARG A 308 -1.89 -6.50 2.96
CA ARG A 308 -2.86 -7.58 2.89
C ARG A 308 -4.16 -7.07 2.31
N VAL A 309 -4.59 -7.71 1.24
CA VAL A 309 -5.89 -7.53 0.61
C VAL A 309 -6.69 -8.80 0.86
N LEU A 310 -7.92 -8.69 1.35
CA LEU A 310 -8.84 -9.81 1.30
C LEU A 310 -9.54 -9.81 -0.06
N LEU A 311 -9.68 -10.97 -0.66
CA LEU A 311 -10.52 -11.18 -1.84
C LEU A 311 -11.64 -12.15 -1.46
N ASP A 312 -12.89 -11.79 -1.68
CA ASP A 312 -14.04 -12.63 -1.37
C ASP A 312 -14.60 -13.25 -2.66
N PHE A 313 -14.56 -14.58 -2.72
CA PHE A 313 -15.21 -15.39 -3.76
C PHE A 313 -15.38 -16.83 -3.27
N GLY A 314 -16.33 -17.57 -3.83
CA GLY A 314 -16.53 -18.98 -3.48
C GLY A 314 -16.90 -19.23 -2.00
N GLY A 315 -17.44 -18.22 -1.30
CA GLY A 315 -17.83 -18.31 0.11
C GLY A 315 -16.69 -18.11 1.12
N LEU A 316 -15.48 -17.82 0.65
CA LEU A 316 -14.30 -17.59 1.49
C LEU A 316 -13.71 -16.20 1.26
N SER A 317 -13.07 -15.68 2.30
CA SER A 317 -12.14 -14.56 2.25
C SER A 317 -10.72 -15.12 2.07
N TRP A 318 -10.08 -14.72 0.98
CA TRP A 318 -8.78 -15.22 0.54
C TRP A 318 -7.71 -14.14 0.76
N PRO A 319 -6.70 -14.37 1.62
CA PRO A 319 -5.60 -13.44 1.79
C PRO A 319 -4.74 -13.31 0.54
N HIS A 320 -4.56 -12.09 0.07
CA HIS A 320 -3.56 -11.68 -0.91
C HIS A 320 -2.53 -10.83 -0.17
N ILE A 321 -1.28 -11.31 -0.11
CA ILE A 321 -0.21 -10.68 0.66
C ILE A 321 0.93 -10.27 -0.26
N THR A 322 1.37 -9.03 -0.11
CA THR A 322 2.55 -8.51 -0.78
C THR A 322 3.49 -7.91 0.27
N VAL A 323 4.76 -8.29 0.22
CA VAL A 323 5.81 -7.76 1.09
C VAL A 323 6.97 -7.27 0.24
N GLY A 324 7.64 -6.21 0.68
CA GLY A 324 8.79 -5.67 -0.04
C GLY A 324 9.80 -5.02 0.90
N THR A 325 11.08 -5.16 0.58
CA THR A 325 12.18 -4.42 1.20
C THR A 325 12.88 -3.60 0.12
N LEU A 326 12.88 -2.28 0.27
CA LEU A 326 13.38 -1.33 -0.72
C LEU A 326 14.40 -0.37 -0.11
N ARG A 327 15.32 0.11 -0.95
CA ARG A 327 16.31 1.12 -0.61
C ARG A 327 16.19 2.32 -1.55
N PRO A 328 16.63 3.51 -1.15
CA PRO A 328 16.68 4.66 -2.06
C PRO A 328 17.48 4.33 -3.32
N ALA A 329 16.95 4.68 -4.50
CA ALA A 329 17.55 4.42 -5.81
C ALA A 329 18.31 5.64 -6.37
#